data_AF-A0A960SRC0-F1
#
_entry.id   AF-A0A960SRC0-F1
#
_cell.length_a   1.000
_cell.length_b   1.000
_cell.length_c   1.000
_cell.angle_alpha   90.00
_cell.angle_beta   90.00
_cell.angle_gamma   90.00
#
_symmetry.space_group_name_H-M   'P 1'
#
loop_
_entity.id
_entity.type
_entity.pdbx_description
1 polymer ?
#
loop_
_entity_poly.entity_id
_entity_poly.type
_entity_poly.pdbx_seq_one_letter_code
_entity_poly.pdbx_strand_id
1 'polypeptide(L)'
;LQELTGCAAGRGSSTSFAAADGRAARERATADRRIFPGGAVTEQPRDLDTLINDFRGIFPEGIVFDTETLSGARDMRDLDNGVLAQALPAALASAGEGNDLVRLGEQWMTPVYAGVALRLLFVLPTGADPDSLREWIRAVKLWKFSG
;
A
#
# COMPACT_ATOMS: atom_id res chain seq x y z
N LEU A 1 7.85 -31.18 -23.38
CA LEU A 1 8.50 -29.97 -23.91
C LEU A 1 7.44 -29.22 -24.70
N GLN A 2 6.76 -28.26 -24.06
CA GLN A 2 6.92 -26.80 -24.25
C GLN A 2 6.16 -26.34 -25.52
N GLU A 3 5.25 -25.36 -25.54
CA GLU A 3 4.90 -24.25 -24.64
C GLU A 3 3.41 -23.91 -24.77
N LEU A 4 2.74 -23.62 -23.64
CA LEU A 4 1.43 -22.97 -23.60
C LEU A 4 1.68 -21.51 -23.18
N THR A 5 1.74 -20.60 -24.14
CA THR A 5 1.68 -19.16 -23.88
C THR A 5 0.28 -18.81 -23.42
N GLY A 6 0.08 -18.81 -22.09
CA GLY A 6 -1.09 -18.22 -21.46
C GLY A 6 -1.01 -16.69 -21.56
N CYS A 7 -1.62 -16.13 -22.59
CA CYS A 7 -1.95 -14.71 -22.64
C CYS A 7 -2.87 -14.36 -21.47
N ALA A 8 -2.37 -13.60 -20.50
CA ALA A 8 -3.20 -12.89 -19.53
C ALA A 8 -3.91 -11.74 -20.26
N ALA A 9 -5.22 -11.87 -20.43
CA ALA A 9 -6.07 -10.81 -20.94
C ALA A 9 -6.19 -9.68 -19.90
N GLY A 10 -5.28 -8.71 -19.95
CA GLY A 10 -5.50 -7.42 -19.34
C GLY A 10 -6.64 -6.71 -20.08
N ARG A 11 -7.75 -6.42 -19.40
CA ARG A 11 -8.83 -5.56 -19.93
C ARG A 11 -8.29 -4.14 -20.16
N GLY A 12 -7.66 -3.91 -21.31
CA GLY A 12 -7.57 -2.58 -21.90
C GLY A 12 -8.92 -2.26 -22.53
N SER A 13 -9.71 -1.37 -21.94
CA SER A 13 -10.86 -0.80 -22.64
C SER A 13 -10.33 0.25 -23.61
N SER A 14 -10.18 -0.12 -24.88
CA SER A 14 -9.94 0.83 -25.96
C SER A 14 -11.16 1.74 -26.08
N THR A 15 -11.02 3.00 -25.71
CA THR A 15 -12.02 4.01 -26.01
C THR A 15 -12.01 4.27 -27.52
N SER A 16 -13.00 3.72 -28.22
CA SER A 16 -13.20 3.94 -29.65
C SER A 16 -13.69 5.35 -29.92
N PHE A 17 -12.82 6.35 -29.81
CA PHE A 17 -13.04 7.64 -30.47
C PHE A 17 -11.74 8.41 -30.65
N ALA A 18 -11.44 8.79 -31.90
CA ALA A 18 -10.33 9.68 -32.20
C ALA A 18 -10.68 11.08 -31.70
N ALA A 19 -10.07 11.50 -30.59
CA ALA A 19 -10.02 12.91 -30.24
C ALA A 19 -9.22 13.63 -31.33
N ALA A 20 -9.75 14.74 -31.85
CA ALA A 20 -9.15 15.45 -32.98
C ALA A 20 -7.73 15.99 -32.67
N ASP A 21 -7.38 16.12 -31.38
CA ASP A 21 -6.12 16.67 -30.90
C ASP A 21 -5.92 16.43 -29.40
N GLY A 22 -4.66 16.26 -28.99
CA GLY A 22 -4.30 15.82 -27.63
C GLY A 22 -4.70 16.78 -26.50
N ARG A 23 -4.95 18.05 -26.81
CA ARG A 23 -5.44 19.04 -25.84
C ARG A 23 -6.91 18.79 -25.50
N ALA A 24 -7.74 18.49 -26.50
CA ALA A 24 -9.15 18.15 -26.28
C ALA A 24 -9.31 16.83 -25.50
N ALA A 25 -8.45 15.83 -25.76
CA ALA A 25 -8.41 14.60 -24.97
C ALA A 25 -8.05 14.86 -23.50
N ARG A 26 -7.10 15.76 -23.25
CA ARG A 26 -6.66 16.12 -21.89
C ARG A 26 -7.69 16.95 -21.14
N GLU A 27 -8.31 17.93 -21.77
CA GLU A 27 -9.39 18.74 -21.16
C GLU A 27 -10.60 17.87 -20.83
N ARG A 28 -10.93 16.89 -21.68
CA ARG A 28 -12.04 15.97 -21.41
C ARG A 28 -11.70 14.91 -20.37
N ALA A 29 -10.47 14.41 -20.30
CA ALA A 29 -10.01 13.57 -19.19
C ALA A 29 -9.97 14.32 -17.84
N THR A 30 -9.86 15.65 -17.88
CA THR A 30 -9.93 16.50 -16.67
C THR A 30 -11.38 16.80 -16.27
N ALA A 31 -12.28 16.94 -17.25
CA ALA A 31 -13.72 17.14 -17.03
C ALA A 31 -14.47 15.83 -16.65
N ASP A 32 -14.02 14.69 -17.17
CA ASP A 32 -14.56 13.36 -16.88
C ASP A 32 -13.91 12.80 -15.61
N ARG A 33 -14.19 13.48 -14.49
CA ARG A 33 -13.75 13.14 -13.13
C ARG A 33 -14.47 11.89 -12.61
N ARG A 34 -14.31 10.79 -13.33
CA ARG A 34 -14.61 9.38 -13.04
C ARG A 34 -13.61 8.63 -13.90
N ILE A 35 -12.53 8.06 -13.39
CA ILE A 35 -12.55 6.83 -12.58
C ILE A 35 -11.40 6.84 -11.56
N PHE A 36 -11.63 7.49 -10.43
CA PHE A 36 -11.48 6.88 -9.10
C PHE A 36 -12.69 7.38 -8.31
N PRO A 37 -13.53 6.51 -7.72
CA PRO A 37 -14.56 6.99 -6.82
C PRO A 37 -13.87 7.46 -5.54
N GLY A 38 -13.71 8.76 -5.43
CA GLY A 38 -13.10 9.44 -4.30
C GLY A 38 -13.08 10.91 -4.69
N GLY A 39 -14.22 11.61 -4.73
CA GLY A 39 -14.90 11.89 -3.48
C GLY A 39 -13.85 12.42 -2.52
N ALA A 40 -13.75 13.73 -2.35
CA ALA A 40 -12.99 14.30 -1.25
C ALA A 40 -13.66 13.84 0.05
N VAL A 41 -13.46 12.57 0.41
CA VAL A 41 -13.62 12.10 1.75
C VAL A 41 -12.38 12.66 2.40
N THR A 42 -12.56 13.80 3.06
CA THR A 42 -11.80 14.07 4.26
C THR A 42 -12.18 12.93 5.22
N GLU A 43 -11.69 11.71 4.96
CA GLU A 43 -11.65 10.67 5.98
C GLU A 43 -10.86 11.35 7.08
N GLN A 44 -11.51 11.61 8.22
CA GLN A 44 -10.77 11.97 9.41
C GLN A 44 -9.60 10.99 9.49
N PRO A 45 -8.36 11.46 9.72
CA PRO A 45 -7.23 10.55 9.83
C PRO A 45 -7.60 9.51 10.87
N ARG A 46 -7.87 8.28 10.42
CA ARG A 46 -8.09 7.14 11.31
C ARG A 46 -6.93 7.12 12.26
N ASP A 47 -7.21 7.00 13.55
CA ASP A 47 -6.22 7.24 14.60
C ASP A 47 -4.95 6.41 14.35
N LEU A 48 -3.94 7.08 13.78
CA LEU A 48 -2.67 6.46 13.39
C LEU A 48 -1.86 6.14 14.64
N ASP A 49 -2.01 6.94 15.70
CA ASP A 49 -1.32 6.72 16.97
C ASP A 49 -1.80 5.41 17.61
N THR A 50 -3.12 5.13 17.57
CA THR A 50 -3.65 3.84 18.02
C THR A 50 -3.06 2.68 17.22
N LEU A 51 -3.02 2.77 15.89
CA LEU A 51 -2.45 1.71 15.05
C LEU A 51 -0.95 1.50 15.29
N ILE A 52 -0.20 2.59 15.50
CA ILE A 52 1.23 2.56 15.83
C ILE A 52 1.45 1.91 17.20
N ASN A 53 0.62 2.23 18.19
CA ASN A 53 0.71 1.66 19.52
C ASN A 53 0.38 0.16 19.52
N ASP A 54 -0.67 -0.25 18.83
CA ASP A 54 -1.02 -1.66 18.65
C ASP A 54 0.12 -2.43 17.99
N PHE A 55 0.70 -1.88 16.92
CA PHE A 55 1.84 -2.49 16.24
C PHE A 55 3.04 -2.67 17.18
N ARG A 56 3.42 -1.63 17.93
CA ARG A 56 4.54 -1.70 18.87
C ARG A 56 4.28 -2.62 20.05
N GLY A 57 3.02 -2.79 20.46
CA GLY A 57 2.62 -3.75 21.48
C GLY A 57 2.82 -5.20 21.04
N ILE A 58 2.52 -5.51 19.77
CA ILE A 58 2.66 -6.85 19.19
C ILE A 58 4.10 -7.13 18.75
N PHE A 59 4.75 -6.13 18.15
CA PHE A 59 6.10 -6.23 17.58
C PHE A 59 7.00 -5.12 18.13
N PRO A 60 7.61 -5.31 19.32
CA PRO A 60 8.49 -4.30 19.92
C PRO A 60 9.74 -4.02 19.05
N GLU A 61 10.22 -5.03 18.32
CA GLU A 61 11.34 -4.93 17.39
C GLU A 61 10.91 -4.60 15.95
N GLY A 62 9.61 -4.36 15.73
CA GLY A 62 9.08 -3.98 14.42
C GLY A 62 9.41 -2.53 14.09
N ILE A 63 9.51 -2.22 12.79
CA ILE A 63 9.82 -0.86 12.33
C ILE A 63 8.53 -0.16 11.92
N VAL A 64 8.37 1.07 12.40
CA VAL A 64 7.33 2.00 11.93
C VAL A 64 8.03 3.13 11.19
N PHE A 65 7.81 3.20 9.88
CA PHE A 65 8.33 4.27 9.06
C PHE A 65 7.22 5.23 8.64
N ASP A 66 7.38 6.49 9.02
CA ASP A 66 6.50 7.58 8.66
C ASP A 66 7.07 8.31 7.44
N THR A 67 6.32 8.34 6.34
CA THR A 67 6.78 8.94 5.08
C THR A 67 6.73 10.48 5.09
N GLU A 68 5.92 11.09 5.96
CA GLU A 68 5.76 12.54 6.07
C GLU A 68 6.86 13.15 6.95
N THR A 69 7.11 12.54 8.11
CA THR A 69 8.10 13.00 9.10
C THR A 69 9.47 12.35 8.93
N LEU A 70 9.55 11.28 8.12
CA LEU A 70 10.73 10.41 7.99
C LEU A 70 11.15 9.75 9.32
N SER A 71 10.23 9.67 10.28
CA SER A 71 10.45 8.89 11.50
C SER A 71 10.63 7.42 11.15
N GLY A 72 11.56 6.72 11.81
CA GLY A 72 11.94 5.35 11.46
C GLY A 72 12.89 5.22 10.27
N ALA A 73 13.34 6.33 9.65
CA ALA A 73 14.25 6.26 8.50
C ALA A 73 15.63 5.67 8.84
N ARG A 74 16.08 5.74 10.10
CA ARG A 74 17.33 5.09 10.53
C ARG A 74 17.14 3.59 10.62
N ASP A 75 16.08 3.16 11.28
CA ASP A 75 15.72 1.74 11.43
C ASP A 75 15.51 1.08 10.06
N MET A 76 14.88 1.79 9.11
CA MET A 76 14.74 1.32 7.71
C MET A 76 16.08 1.15 6.97
N ARG A 77 17.15 1.87 7.35
CA ARG A 77 18.49 1.70 6.75
C ARG A 77 19.23 0.49 7.31
N ASP A 78 18.83 0.01 8.48
CA ASP A 78 19.40 -1.20 9.07
C ASP A 78 18.77 -2.48 8.47
N LEU A 79 17.71 -2.34 7.67
CA LEU A 79 17.18 -3.42 6.85
C LEU A 79 18.17 -3.82 5.75
N ASP A 80 18.07 -5.08 5.32
CA ASP A 80 18.82 -5.55 4.16
C ASP A 80 18.53 -4.66 2.94
N ASN A 81 19.57 -4.29 2.18
CA ASN A 81 19.43 -3.38 1.04
C ASN A 81 18.46 -3.92 -0.03
N GLY A 82 18.37 -5.24 -0.17
CA GLY A 82 17.41 -5.89 -1.06
C GLY A 82 15.96 -5.75 -0.58
N VAL A 83 15.73 -5.77 0.73
CA VAL A 83 14.41 -5.54 1.36
C VAL A 83 14.00 -4.09 1.21
N LEU A 84 14.92 -3.16 1.49
CA LEU A 84 14.67 -1.72 1.37
C LEU A 84 14.32 -1.31 -0.07
N ALA A 85 15.05 -1.83 -1.07
CA ALA A 85 14.78 -1.56 -2.49
C ALA A 85 13.41 -2.08 -2.96
N GLN A 86 12.89 -3.14 -2.32
CA GLN A 86 11.60 -3.74 -2.65
C GLN A 86 10.42 -3.11 -1.89
N ALA A 87 10.67 -2.47 -0.75
CA ALA A 87 9.62 -1.94 0.13
C ALA A 87 8.65 -0.98 -0.59
N LEU A 88 9.17 0.04 -1.26
CA LEU A 88 8.33 1.05 -1.91
C LEU A 88 7.61 0.52 -3.17
N PRO A 89 8.27 -0.19 -4.10
CA PRO A 89 7.58 -0.84 -5.22
C PRO A 89 6.48 -1.80 -4.77
N ALA A 90 6.73 -2.60 -3.73
CA ALA A 90 5.77 -3.56 -3.22
C ALA A 90 4.59 -2.88 -2.53
N ALA A 91 4.81 -1.78 -1.81
CA ALA A 91 3.73 -0.94 -1.30
C ALA A 91 2.85 -0.44 -2.45
N LEU A 92 3.44 0.21 -3.46
CA LEU A 92 2.70 0.75 -4.59
C LEU A 92 1.87 -0.32 -5.34
N ALA A 93 2.41 -1.53 -5.50
CA ALA A 93 1.67 -2.66 -6.06
C ALA A 93 0.48 -3.06 -5.17
N SER A 94 0.68 -3.10 -3.84
CA SER A 94 -0.36 -3.47 -2.88
C SER A 94 -1.55 -2.52 -2.88
N ALA A 95 -1.33 -1.23 -3.17
CA ALA A 95 -2.39 -0.24 -3.30
C ALA A 95 -3.36 -0.59 -4.45
N GLY A 96 -2.85 -1.16 -5.55
CA GLY A 96 -3.66 -1.62 -6.68
C GLY A 96 -4.38 -2.95 -6.42
N GLU A 97 -3.81 -3.80 -5.57
CA GLU A 97 -4.33 -5.14 -5.27
C GLU A 97 -5.25 -5.18 -4.04
N GLY A 98 -5.26 -4.11 -3.22
CA GLY A 98 -5.99 -4.07 -1.95
C GLY A 98 -5.35 -4.95 -0.87
N ASN A 99 -4.04 -5.18 -0.95
CA ASN A 99 -3.31 -6.04 -0.04
C ASN A 99 -2.78 -5.26 1.16
N ASP A 100 -3.19 -5.70 2.36
CA ASP A 100 -2.84 -5.09 3.65
C ASP A 100 -1.56 -5.65 4.24
N LEU A 101 -1.12 -6.79 3.73
CA LEU A 101 0.10 -7.46 4.12
C LEU A 101 0.84 -7.87 2.85
N VAL A 102 2.08 -7.42 2.75
CA VAL A 102 2.92 -7.56 1.57
C VAL A 102 4.20 -8.24 1.99
N ARG A 103 4.64 -9.23 1.22
CA ARG A 103 5.88 -9.93 1.52
C ARG A 103 7.08 -9.15 1.00
N LEU A 104 8.07 -8.93 1.86
CA LEU A 104 9.37 -8.36 1.54
C LEU A 104 10.46 -9.38 1.83
N GLY A 105 10.78 -10.23 0.87
CA GLY A 105 11.69 -11.35 1.08
C GLY A 105 11.19 -12.30 2.19
N GLU A 106 11.92 -12.36 3.30
CA GLU A 106 11.56 -13.17 4.49
C GLU A 106 10.68 -12.43 5.50
N GLN A 107 10.52 -11.11 5.33
CA GLN A 107 9.72 -10.27 6.22
C GLN A 107 8.36 -9.94 5.60
N TRP A 108 7.48 -9.43 6.44
CA TRP A 108 6.19 -8.89 6.03
C TRP A 108 6.17 -7.39 6.26
N MET A 109 5.36 -6.71 5.46
CA MET A 109 5.15 -5.28 5.53
C MET A 109 3.67 -4.96 5.40
N THR A 110 3.19 -4.02 6.19
CA THR A 110 1.85 -3.45 6.07
C THR A 110 1.97 -1.97 5.68
N PRO A 111 1.65 -1.61 4.43
CA PRO A 111 1.56 -0.22 4.01
C PRO A 111 0.20 0.38 4.40
N VAL A 112 0.24 1.61 4.92
CA VAL A 112 -0.96 2.39 5.26
C VAL A 112 -1.02 3.65 4.42
N TYR A 113 -2.17 3.86 3.81
CA TYR A 113 -2.43 4.96 2.91
C TYR A 113 -3.39 5.96 3.54
N ALA A 114 -3.09 7.25 3.39
CA ALA A 114 -4.02 8.34 3.61
C ALA A 114 -4.52 8.80 2.23
N GLY A 115 -5.71 8.33 1.83
CA GLY A 115 -6.18 8.47 0.45
C GLY A 115 -5.29 7.69 -0.51
N VAL A 116 -4.64 8.40 -1.45
CA VAL A 116 -3.72 7.80 -2.45
C VAL A 116 -2.25 7.87 -2.05
N ALA A 117 -1.93 8.55 -0.95
CA ALA A 117 -0.56 8.74 -0.49
C ALA A 117 -0.19 7.71 0.56
N LEU A 118 0.97 7.06 0.40
CA LEU A 118 1.55 6.21 1.42
C LEU A 118 1.95 7.07 2.63
N ARG A 119 1.42 6.75 3.81
CA ARG A 119 1.59 7.54 5.05
C ARG A 119 2.47 6.83 6.08
N LEU A 120 2.25 5.53 6.28
CA LEU A 120 3.06 4.69 7.17
C LEU A 120 3.44 3.38 6.48
N LEU A 121 4.61 2.86 6.86
CA LEU A 121 5.06 1.51 6.55
C LEU A 121 5.38 0.79 7.86
N PHE A 122 4.67 -0.29 8.11
CA PHE A 122 4.96 -1.20 9.22
C PHE A 122 5.77 -2.37 8.68
N VAL A 123 7.01 -2.55 9.14
CA VAL A 123 7.85 -3.70 8.77
C VAL A 123 7.93 -4.64 9.96
N LEU A 124 7.43 -5.84 9.78
CA LEU A 124 7.39 -6.86 10.82
C LEU A 124 8.79 -7.44 11.05
N PRO A 125 9.13 -7.82 12.29
CA PRO A 125 10.40 -8.47 12.57
C PRO A 125 10.50 -9.81 11.82
N THR A 126 11.72 -10.18 11.43
CA THR A 126 11.97 -11.47 10.78
C THR A 126 11.56 -12.62 11.69
N GLY A 127 10.78 -13.57 11.17
CA GLY A 127 10.32 -14.72 11.94
C GLY A 127 9.17 -14.44 12.91
N ALA A 128 8.41 -13.36 12.72
CA ALA A 128 7.16 -13.12 13.44
C ALA A 128 6.28 -14.38 13.50
N ASP A 129 5.84 -14.75 14.69
CA ASP A 129 5.06 -15.96 14.89
C ASP A 129 3.64 -15.82 14.30
N PRO A 130 2.98 -16.94 13.96
CA PRO A 130 1.67 -16.91 13.31
C PRO A 130 0.56 -16.26 14.14
N ASP A 131 0.64 -16.31 15.47
CA ASP A 131 -0.40 -15.76 16.34
C ASP A 131 -0.28 -14.25 16.45
N SER A 132 0.94 -13.73 16.63
CA SER A 132 1.22 -12.29 16.53
C SER A 132 0.84 -11.73 15.15
N LEU A 133 1.09 -12.48 14.07
CA LEU A 133 0.67 -12.06 12.72
C LEU A 133 -0.85 -12.00 12.58
N ARG A 134 -1.59 -12.97 13.13
CA ARG A 134 -3.07 -12.96 13.12
C ARG A 134 -3.63 -11.82 13.95
N GLU A 135 -3.03 -11.54 15.10
CA GLU A 135 -3.38 -10.43 15.97
C GLU A 135 -3.19 -9.10 15.23
N TRP A 136 -2.05 -8.93 14.55
CA TRP A 136 -1.78 -7.76 13.73
C TRP A 136 -2.79 -7.58 12.59
N ILE A 137 -3.07 -8.65 11.83
CA ILE A 137 -4.09 -8.59 10.77
C ILE A 137 -5.45 -8.19 11.33
N ARG A 138 -5.80 -8.64 12.54
CA ARG A 138 -7.04 -8.25 13.21
C ARG A 138 -7.03 -6.76 13.59
N ALA A 139 -5.92 -6.26 14.16
CA ALA A 139 -5.76 -4.86 14.51
C ALA A 139 -5.89 -3.94 13.28
N VAL A 140 -5.18 -4.27 12.19
CA VAL A 140 -5.26 -3.54 10.92
C VAL A 140 -6.69 -3.53 10.36
N LYS A 141 -7.38 -4.68 10.36
CA LYS A 141 -8.77 -4.76 9.91
C LYS A 141 -9.69 -3.91 10.79
N LEU A 142 -9.57 -4.02 12.11
CA LEU A 142 -10.39 -3.25 13.04
C LEU A 142 -10.20 -1.75 12.79
N TRP A 143 -8.95 -1.29 12.78
CA TRP A 143 -8.60 0.09 12.45
C TRP A 143 -9.20 0.55 11.12
N LYS A 144 -9.24 -0.32 10.11
CA LYS A 144 -9.85 0.00 8.81
C LYS A 144 -11.36 0.17 8.83
N PHE A 145 -12.06 -0.53 9.73
CA PHE A 145 -13.52 -0.54 9.81
C PHE A 145 -14.07 0.31 10.98
N SER A 146 -13.21 0.88 11.83
CA SER A 146 -13.59 1.73 12.96
C SER A 146 -13.83 3.21 12.59
N GLY A 147 -13.87 3.54 11.29
CA GLY A 147 -14.12 4.89 10.77
C GLY A 147 -15.46 5.04 10.05
#